data_AF-Q1QRB0-F1
#
_entry.id   AF-Q1QRB0-F1
#
_cell.length_a   1.000
_cell.length_b   1.000
_cell.length_c   1.000
_cell.angle_alpha   90.00
_cell.angle_beta   90.00
_cell.angle_gamma   90.00
#
_symmetry.space_group_name_H-M   'P 1'
#
loop_
_entity.id
_entity.type
_entity.pdbx_description
1 polymer ?
#
loop_
_entity_poly.entity_id
_entity_poly.type
_entity_poly.pdbx_seq_one_letter_code
_entity_poly.pdbx_strand_id
1 'polypeptide(L)'
;MKAAIASGMSDRQATLTVPGAPSDAAWSRYLQNRPERAAEIAEVRHAKGKPSFDRIAANFDALIKLIGEGHSAVTAGRELGINGDRLTEYLLAHPQKRPAYVAAMVKRAKVLGIRSTTIKGMPRRKDFTEAEFDAALALIARSTAPDLATALRRADLPRNGSLQRRARKDPAFRGRLDRAYSAHGASTHYLRYIKDPTEPRMLLASLLADKDFAAGFNRFKSQRYDRHDLAQEYCLAVLEGRLSKADLKKNKAMNDIRKRALGNSLAFTSLDAPSHGDGDSRYSVGDTIASPCGIHTY
;
A
#
# COMPACT_ATOMS: atom_id res chain seq x y z
N MET A 1 -4.95 -15.06 52.74
CA MET A 1 -4.40 -14.94 51.37
C MET A 1 -3.11 -15.73 51.18
N LYS A 2 -1.95 -15.32 51.74
CA LYS A 2 -0.65 -16.00 51.54
C LYS A 2 -0.68 -17.52 51.82
N ALA A 3 -1.25 -17.93 52.96
CA ALA A 3 -1.37 -19.35 53.32
C ALA A 3 -2.24 -20.18 52.36
N ALA A 4 -3.34 -19.59 51.84
CA ALA A 4 -4.20 -20.25 50.86
C ALA A 4 -3.55 -20.36 49.46
N ILE A 5 -2.76 -19.35 49.08
CA ILE A 5 -1.96 -19.40 47.84
C ILE A 5 -0.81 -20.42 47.98
N ALA A 6 -0.18 -20.47 49.16
CA ALA A 6 0.84 -21.45 49.51
C ALA A 6 0.32 -22.88 49.60
N SER A 7 -0.99 -23.10 49.78
CA SER A 7 -1.61 -24.43 49.71
C SER A 7 -2.03 -24.84 48.30
N GLY A 8 -1.69 -24.03 47.28
CA GLY A 8 -1.88 -24.36 45.87
C GLY A 8 -3.09 -23.71 45.21
N MET A 9 -3.82 -22.87 45.92
CA MET A 9 -4.96 -22.15 45.34
C MET A 9 -4.49 -21.00 44.43
N SER A 10 -5.21 -20.79 43.32
CA SER A 10 -5.06 -19.56 42.54
C SER A 10 -5.53 -18.34 43.34
N ASP A 11 -5.01 -17.14 43.03
CA ASP A 11 -5.40 -15.89 43.70
C ASP A 11 -6.93 -15.69 43.74
N ARG A 12 -7.64 -16.03 42.65
CA ARG A 12 -9.10 -15.98 42.59
C ARG A 12 -9.78 -17.01 43.49
N GLN A 13 -9.24 -18.22 43.61
CA GLN A 13 -9.77 -19.21 44.55
C GLN A 13 -9.50 -18.78 45.99
N ALA A 14 -8.32 -18.23 46.27
CA ALA A 14 -7.96 -17.74 47.59
C ALA A 14 -8.84 -16.55 48.03
N THR A 15 -9.20 -15.64 47.13
CA THR A 15 -10.13 -14.53 47.45
C THR A 15 -11.57 -15.00 47.68
N LEU A 16 -11.99 -16.11 47.07
CA LEU A 16 -13.31 -16.68 47.27
C LEU A 16 -13.43 -17.58 48.52
N THR A 17 -12.32 -18.15 48.98
CA THR A 17 -12.32 -19.17 50.04
C THR A 17 -11.86 -18.64 51.39
N VAL A 18 -11.00 -17.62 51.43
CA VAL A 18 -10.53 -17.05 52.70
C VAL A 18 -11.58 -16.08 53.25
N PRO A 19 -12.13 -16.33 54.45
CA PRO A 19 -13.10 -15.42 55.06
C PRO A 19 -12.52 -14.01 55.24
N GLY A 20 -13.28 -12.99 54.85
CA GLY A 20 -12.85 -11.59 54.92
C GLY A 20 -11.77 -11.19 53.92
N ALA A 21 -11.50 -12.01 52.89
CA ALA A 21 -10.56 -11.65 51.85
C ALA A 21 -11.02 -10.44 51.01
N PRO A 22 -10.08 -9.61 50.53
CA PRO A 22 -10.39 -8.53 49.60
C PRO A 22 -10.92 -9.09 48.27
N SER A 23 -11.67 -8.27 47.54
CA SER A 23 -12.08 -8.61 46.17
C SER A 23 -10.87 -8.84 45.27
N ASP A 24 -11.02 -9.66 44.22
CA ASP A 24 -9.94 -10.00 43.28
C ASP A 24 -9.27 -8.76 42.66
N ALA A 25 -10.07 -7.73 42.37
CA ALA A 25 -9.58 -6.45 41.86
C ALA A 25 -8.79 -5.67 42.92
N ALA A 26 -9.25 -5.65 44.17
CA ALA A 26 -8.55 -4.98 45.28
C ALA A 26 -7.24 -5.71 45.63
N TRP A 27 -7.24 -7.05 45.59
CA TRP A 27 -6.05 -7.87 45.78
C TRP A 27 -5.01 -7.63 44.67
N SER A 28 -5.44 -7.62 43.41
CA SER A 28 -4.56 -7.36 42.28
C SER A 28 -3.94 -5.96 42.35
N ARG A 29 -4.74 -4.94 42.66
CA ARG A 29 -4.26 -3.57 42.82
C ARG A 29 -3.32 -3.41 44.01
N TYR A 30 -3.57 -4.14 45.11
CA TYR A 30 -2.68 -4.18 46.26
C TYR A 30 -1.28 -4.71 45.92
N LEU A 31 -1.20 -5.82 45.16
CA LEU A 31 0.09 -6.38 44.75
C LEU A 31 0.82 -5.50 43.73
N GLN A 32 0.10 -4.81 42.83
CA GLN A 32 0.70 -3.85 41.90
C GLN A 32 1.37 -2.67 42.63
N ASN A 33 0.75 -2.19 43.70
CA ASN A 33 1.25 -1.04 44.46
C ASN A 33 2.34 -1.41 45.48
N ARG A 34 2.61 -2.72 45.67
CA ARG A 34 3.58 -3.24 46.64
C ARG A 34 4.42 -4.36 46.03
N PRO A 35 5.42 -4.01 45.21
CA PRO A 35 6.22 -4.99 44.46
C PRO A 35 6.96 -5.98 45.35
N GLU A 36 7.39 -5.59 46.55
CA GLU A 36 7.98 -6.47 47.55
C GLU A 36 7.02 -7.56 48.02
N ARG A 37 5.74 -7.21 48.24
CA ARG A 37 4.70 -8.18 48.57
C ARG A 37 4.30 -9.03 47.37
N ALA A 38 4.35 -8.46 46.16
CA ALA A 38 4.15 -9.24 44.94
C ALA A 38 5.24 -10.30 44.76
N ALA A 39 6.50 -9.99 45.07
CA ALA A 39 7.61 -10.94 45.04
C ALA A 39 7.43 -12.04 46.10
N GLU A 40 7.12 -11.69 47.35
CA GLU A 40 6.85 -12.67 48.41
C GLU A 40 5.68 -13.61 48.08
N ILE A 41 4.62 -13.10 47.43
CA ILE A 41 3.49 -13.90 46.97
C ILE A 41 3.90 -14.74 45.76
N ALA A 42 4.74 -14.24 44.86
CA ALA A 42 5.24 -15.00 43.71
C ALA A 42 6.12 -16.19 44.12
N GLU A 43 6.88 -16.07 45.21
CA GLU A 43 7.72 -17.16 45.76
C GLU A 43 6.89 -18.31 46.36
N VAL A 44 5.80 -17.98 47.06
CA VAL A 44 4.91 -18.99 47.67
C VAL A 44 3.75 -19.41 46.78
N ARG A 45 3.50 -18.70 45.68
CA ARG A 45 2.69 -19.25 44.59
C ARG A 45 3.38 -20.55 44.21
N HIS A 46 2.74 -21.67 44.50
CA HIS A 46 3.13 -22.95 43.92
C HIS A 46 3.42 -22.68 42.45
N ALA A 47 4.69 -22.83 42.04
CA ALA A 47 5.15 -22.46 40.71
C ALA A 47 4.23 -23.16 39.73
N LYS A 48 3.19 -22.46 39.21
CA LYS A 48 1.96 -23.05 38.64
C LYS A 48 2.34 -24.39 38.06
N GLY A 49 2.17 -25.46 38.84
CA GLY A 49 2.89 -26.71 38.59
C GLY A 49 2.70 -26.98 37.13
N LYS A 50 3.77 -26.90 36.31
CA LYS A 50 3.65 -27.04 34.86
C LYS A 50 2.80 -28.29 34.71
N PRO A 51 1.53 -28.24 34.25
CA PRO A 51 0.81 -29.48 34.01
C PRO A 51 1.62 -30.12 32.90
N SER A 52 2.37 -31.15 33.27
CA SER A 52 3.78 -31.22 32.89
C SER A 52 3.96 -31.37 31.39
N PHE A 53 5.02 -30.77 30.85
CA PHE A 53 5.50 -31.16 29.53
C PHE A 53 5.61 -32.68 29.44
N ASP A 54 5.87 -33.38 30.54
CA ASP A 54 5.85 -34.84 30.63
C ASP A 54 4.46 -35.45 30.36
N ARG A 55 3.36 -34.83 30.85
CA ARG A 55 1.99 -35.27 30.52
C ARG A 55 1.64 -34.98 29.07
N ILE A 56 2.07 -33.85 28.52
CA ILE A 56 1.90 -33.55 27.09
C ILE A 56 2.75 -34.52 26.26
N ALA A 57 3.97 -34.85 26.70
CA ALA A 57 4.87 -35.79 26.03
C ALA A 57 4.31 -37.21 26.06
N ALA A 58 3.83 -37.68 27.21
CA ALA A 58 3.23 -39.00 27.39
C ALA A 58 1.94 -39.19 26.56
N ASN A 59 1.19 -38.11 26.35
CA ASN A 59 -0.08 -38.15 25.60
C ASN A 59 0.03 -37.48 24.22
N PHE A 60 1.24 -37.21 23.73
CA PHE A 60 1.42 -36.38 22.54
C PHE A 60 0.75 -37.00 21.32
N ASP A 61 0.96 -38.30 21.10
CA ASP A 61 0.41 -38.99 19.92
C ASP A 61 -1.12 -39.07 19.96
N ALA A 62 -1.71 -39.29 21.15
CA ALA A 62 -3.15 -39.26 21.35
C ALA A 62 -3.73 -37.85 21.10
N LEU A 63 -3.04 -36.81 21.55
CA LEU A 63 -3.43 -35.42 21.34
C LEU A 63 -3.35 -35.03 19.86
N ILE A 64 -2.29 -35.44 19.14
CA ILE A 64 -2.15 -35.22 17.70
C ILE A 64 -3.25 -35.93 16.91
N LYS A 65 -3.64 -37.14 17.34
CA LYS A 65 -4.75 -37.89 16.72
C LYS A 65 -6.07 -37.13 16.83
N LEU A 66 -6.48 -36.72 18.04
CA LEU A 66 -7.71 -35.95 18.28
C LEU A 66 -7.72 -34.62 17.51
N ILE A 67 -6.56 -33.94 17.44
CA ILE A 67 -6.44 -32.72 16.63
C ILE A 67 -6.73 -33.04 15.16
N GLY A 68 -6.15 -34.11 14.62
CA GLY A 68 -6.40 -34.55 13.25
C GLY A 68 -7.85 -34.88 12.94
N GLU A 69 -8.63 -35.27 13.95
CA GLU A 69 -10.06 -35.60 13.88
C GLU A 69 -10.98 -34.36 13.96
N GLY A 70 -10.44 -33.16 14.21
CA GLY A 70 -11.22 -31.91 14.24
C GLY A 70 -11.08 -31.10 15.54
N HIS A 71 -10.58 -31.71 16.61
CA HIS A 71 -10.51 -31.07 17.93
C HIS A 71 -9.47 -29.94 17.93
N SER A 72 -9.75 -28.84 18.65
CA SER A 72 -8.71 -27.85 18.93
C SER A 72 -7.73 -28.39 19.95
N ALA A 73 -6.54 -27.79 20.08
CA ALA A 73 -5.57 -28.20 21.10
C ALA A 73 -6.19 -28.17 22.52
N VAL A 74 -7.05 -27.20 22.79
CA VAL A 74 -7.75 -27.02 24.08
C VAL A 74 -8.78 -28.12 24.32
N THR A 75 -9.58 -28.47 23.30
CA THR A 75 -10.62 -29.51 23.43
C THR A 75 -9.99 -30.90 23.50
N ALA A 76 -8.99 -31.19 22.65
CA ALA A 76 -8.22 -32.43 22.70
C ALA A 76 -7.49 -32.57 24.05
N GLY A 77 -6.94 -31.47 24.58
CA GLY A 77 -6.32 -31.47 25.89
C GLY A 77 -7.31 -31.81 27.00
N ARG A 78 -8.51 -31.21 26.97
CA ARG A 78 -9.57 -31.49 27.94
C ARG A 78 -9.98 -32.96 27.96
N GLU A 79 -10.12 -33.58 26.79
CA GLU A 79 -10.46 -35.02 26.67
C GLU A 79 -9.38 -35.94 27.23
N LEU A 80 -8.11 -35.54 27.13
CA LEU A 80 -6.97 -36.29 27.63
C LEU A 80 -6.57 -35.90 29.07
N GLY A 81 -7.35 -35.04 29.73
CA GLY A 81 -7.02 -34.54 31.08
C GLY A 81 -5.72 -33.71 31.14
N ILE A 82 -5.31 -33.11 30.03
CA ILE A 82 -4.09 -32.28 29.90
C ILE A 82 -4.42 -30.85 29.52
N ASN A 83 -3.51 -29.92 29.87
CA ASN A 83 -3.69 -28.52 29.52
C ASN A 83 -3.25 -28.25 28.08
N GLY A 84 -4.22 -28.26 27.16
CA GLY A 84 -4.02 -28.02 25.74
C GLY A 84 -3.49 -26.63 25.37
N ASP A 85 -3.71 -25.61 26.21
CA ASP A 85 -3.22 -24.23 25.96
C ASP A 85 -1.69 -24.16 25.96
N ARG A 86 -1.02 -25.09 26.65
CA ARG A 86 0.45 -25.14 26.76
C ARG A 86 1.13 -25.92 25.65
N LEU A 87 0.36 -26.49 24.71
CA LEU A 87 0.92 -27.23 23.58
C LEU A 87 1.90 -26.39 22.76
N THR A 88 1.59 -25.10 22.56
CA THR A 88 2.47 -24.17 21.83
C THR A 88 3.82 -24.02 22.53
N GLU A 89 3.84 -23.85 23.86
CA GLU A 89 5.08 -23.77 24.65
C GLU A 89 5.88 -25.07 24.59
N TYR A 90 5.20 -26.23 24.66
CA TYR A 90 5.83 -27.54 24.53
C TYR A 90 6.48 -27.73 23.16
N LEU A 91 5.79 -27.35 22.07
CA LEU A 91 6.30 -27.41 20.70
C LEU A 91 7.46 -26.44 20.47
N LEU A 92 7.48 -25.29 21.16
CA LEU A 92 8.61 -24.38 21.12
C LEU A 92 9.86 -25.03 21.72
N ALA A 93 9.72 -25.73 22.85
CA ALA A 93 10.81 -26.47 23.50
C ALA A 93 11.22 -27.78 22.79
N HIS A 94 10.34 -28.35 21.95
CA HIS A 94 10.58 -29.61 21.23
C HIS A 94 10.37 -29.47 19.71
N PRO A 95 11.30 -28.81 18.98
CA PRO A 95 11.18 -28.57 17.54
C PRO A 95 10.93 -29.84 16.70
N GLN A 96 11.49 -30.97 17.11
CA GLN A 96 11.35 -32.28 16.48
C GLN A 96 9.91 -32.82 16.48
N LYS A 97 9.04 -32.35 17.39
CA LYS A 97 7.63 -32.76 17.47
C LYS A 97 6.70 -31.86 16.64
N ARG A 98 7.19 -30.72 16.13
CA ARG A 98 6.41 -29.77 15.31
C ARG A 98 5.88 -30.37 13.99
N PRO A 99 6.64 -31.17 13.22
CA PRO A 99 6.14 -31.73 11.96
C PRO A 99 4.86 -32.57 12.14
N ALA A 100 4.81 -33.39 13.19
CA ALA A 100 3.63 -34.20 13.52
C ALA A 100 2.41 -33.33 13.84
N TYR A 101 2.61 -32.25 14.60
CA TYR A 101 1.56 -31.28 14.91
C TYR A 101 1.05 -30.53 13.66
N VAL A 102 1.96 -30.10 12.78
CA VAL A 102 1.58 -29.44 11.51
C VAL A 102 0.77 -30.39 10.63
N ALA A 103 1.17 -31.66 10.52
CA ALA A 103 0.43 -32.66 9.77
C ALA A 103 -0.99 -32.89 10.33
N ALA A 104 -1.15 -32.95 11.65
CA ALA A 104 -2.47 -33.04 12.28
C ALA A 104 -3.32 -31.79 12.06
N MET A 105 -2.74 -30.58 12.11
CA MET A 105 -3.46 -29.35 11.80
C MET A 105 -3.91 -29.27 10.34
N VAL A 106 -3.13 -29.82 9.40
CA VAL A 106 -3.55 -29.95 7.99
C VAL A 106 -4.73 -30.92 7.85
N LYS A 107 -4.71 -32.06 8.56
CA LYS A 107 -5.85 -33.00 8.60
C LYS A 107 -7.09 -32.35 9.21
N ARG A 108 -6.93 -31.68 10.35
CA ARG A 108 -7.97 -30.91 11.05
C ARG A 108 -8.65 -29.89 10.13
N ALA A 109 -7.85 -29.13 9.39
CA ALA A 109 -8.37 -28.12 8.46
C ALA A 109 -9.25 -28.75 7.36
N LYS A 110 -8.86 -29.93 6.84
CA LYS A 110 -9.68 -30.68 5.88
C LYS A 110 -10.99 -31.16 6.51
N VAL A 111 -10.94 -31.75 7.70
CA VAL A 111 -12.13 -32.25 8.43
C VAL A 111 -13.13 -31.14 8.70
N LEU A 112 -12.65 -29.97 9.15
CA LEU A 112 -13.50 -28.83 9.48
C LEU A 112 -13.96 -28.02 8.25
N GLY A 113 -13.59 -28.44 7.03
CA GLY A 113 -13.88 -27.67 5.81
C GLY A 113 -13.22 -26.28 5.79
N ILE A 114 -12.25 -26.04 6.69
CA ILE A 114 -11.48 -24.80 6.74
C ILE A 114 -10.54 -24.88 5.54
N ARG A 115 -10.92 -24.22 4.42
CA ARG A 115 -10.03 -24.00 3.27
C ARG A 115 -8.68 -23.59 3.84
N SER A 116 -7.70 -24.46 3.67
CA SER A 116 -6.41 -24.33 4.33
C SER A 116 -5.91 -22.90 4.21
N THR A 117 -5.51 -22.29 5.32
CA THR A 117 -4.54 -21.20 5.31
C THR A 117 -3.15 -21.73 4.95
N THR A 118 -3.07 -22.68 4.00
CA THR A 118 -1.88 -22.78 3.18
C THR A 118 -1.77 -21.39 2.60
N ILE A 119 -0.78 -20.63 3.07
CA ILE A 119 -0.27 -19.46 2.36
C ILE A 119 -0.14 -19.99 0.94
N LYS A 120 -1.09 -19.63 0.04
CA LYS A 120 -1.03 -19.99 -1.37
C LYS A 120 0.41 -19.74 -1.73
N GLY A 121 1.18 -20.80 -2.02
CA GLY A 121 2.62 -20.69 -2.20
C GLY A 121 2.82 -19.48 -3.08
N MET A 122 3.42 -18.41 -2.53
CA MET A 122 3.39 -17.11 -3.19
C MET A 122 3.84 -17.38 -4.62
N PRO A 123 3.04 -17.04 -5.65
CA PRO A 123 3.31 -17.46 -7.01
C PRO A 123 4.78 -17.19 -7.28
N ARG A 124 5.52 -18.26 -7.63
CA ARG A 124 6.96 -18.21 -7.84
C ARG A 124 7.20 -17.01 -8.75
N ARG A 125 7.95 -16.02 -8.24
CA ARG A 125 8.14 -14.75 -8.94
C ARG A 125 8.66 -15.09 -10.34
N LYS A 126 8.01 -14.55 -11.38
CA LYS A 126 8.46 -14.71 -12.77
C LYS A 126 9.95 -14.37 -12.83
N ASP A 127 10.74 -15.32 -13.29
CA ASP A 127 12.14 -15.09 -13.60
C ASP A 127 12.19 -14.32 -14.91
N PHE A 128 12.68 -13.09 -14.86
CA PHE A 128 12.73 -12.20 -16.02
C PHE A 128 14.06 -12.38 -16.75
N THR A 129 13.99 -12.44 -18.06
CA THR A 129 15.14 -12.48 -18.97
C THR A 129 15.85 -11.13 -19.03
N GLU A 130 17.08 -11.12 -19.52
CA GLU A 130 17.84 -9.89 -19.71
C GLU A 130 17.16 -8.92 -20.69
N ALA A 131 16.57 -9.44 -21.78
CA ALA A 131 15.82 -8.65 -22.74
C ALA A 131 14.59 -7.97 -22.11
N GLU A 132 13.89 -8.64 -21.19
CA GLU A 132 12.75 -8.04 -20.46
C GLU A 132 13.18 -6.93 -19.51
N PHE A 133 14.37 -7.05 -18.90
CA PHE A 133 14.96 -5.97 -18.10
C PHE A 133 15.33 -4.76 -18.96
N ASP A 134 15.91 -4.99 -20.14
CA ASP A 134 16.27 -3.91 -21.05
C ASP A 134 15.03 -3.24 -21.67
N ALA A 135 14.01 -4.01 -21.99
CA ALA A 135 12.71 -3.49 -22.39
C ALA A 135 12.05 -2.66 -21.29
N ALA A 136 12.19 -3.06 -20.02
CA ALA A 136 11.72 -2.27 -18.88
C ALA A 136 12.46 -0.93 -18.77
N LEU A 137 13.79 -0.91 -18.90
CA LEU A 137 14.56 0.33 -18.90
C LEU A 137 14.14 1.28 -20.03
N ALA A 138 13.98 0.74 -21.24
CA ALA A 138 13.53 1.51 -22.40
C ALA A 138 12.10 2.06 -22.21
N LEU A 139 11.20 1.28 -21.60
CA LEU A 139 9.85 1.74 -21.28
C LEU A 139 9.87 2.83 -20.23
N ILE A 140 10.66 2.68 -19.16
CA ILE A 140 10.77 3.69 -18.09
C ILE A 140 11.28 5.01 -18.67
N ALA A 141 12.37 4.97 -19.43
CA ALA A 141 12.99 6.17 -19.99
C ALA A 141 12.05 6.98 -20.91
N ARG A 142 11.16 6.29 -21.65
CA ARG A 142 10.19 6.93 -22.56
C ARG A 142 8.82 7.20 -21.95
N SER A 143 8.54 6.71 -20.75
CA SER A 143 7.20 6.77 -20.16
C SER A 143 6.90 8.18 -19.65
N THR A 144 5.73 8.70 -20.00
CA THR A 144 5.12 9.91 -19.44
C THR A 144 4.04 9.58 -18.41
N ALA A 145 3.77 8.30 -18.14
CA ALA A 145 2.72 7.88 -17.22
C ALA A 145 3.14 8.09 -15.76
N PRO A 146 2.31 8.75 -14.91
CA PRO A 146 2.68 9.00 -13.51
C PRO A 146 2.77 7.71 -12.68
N ASP A 147 1.99 6.68 -13.04
CA ASP A 147 2.05 5.36 -12.42
C ASP A 147 2.84 4.35 -13.27
N LEU A 148 4.15 4.37 -13.07
CA LEU A 148 5.10 3.44 -13.69
C LEU A 148 4.82 1.97 -13.32
N ALA A 149 4.30 1.71 -12.11
CA ALA A 149 4.08 0.35 -11.64
C ALA A 149 2.93 -0.33 -12.39
N THR A 150 1.91 0.42 -12.79
CA THR A 150 0.84 -0.06 -13.65
C THR A 150 1.29 -0.17 -15.10
N ALA A 151 2.08 0.79 -15.61
CA ALA A 151 2.62 0.72 -16.98
C ALA A 151 3.48 -0.53 -17.20
N LEU A 152 4.41 -0.82 -16.29
CA LEU A 152 5.25 -2.03 -16.35
C LEU A 152 4.43 -3.32 -16.23
N ARG A 153 3.36 -3.32 -15.43
CA ARG A 153 2.48 -4.48 -15.25
C ARG A 153 1.66 -4.79 -16.50
N ARG A 154 1.14 -3.76 -17.18
CA ARG A 154 0.38 -3.93 -18.43
C ARG A 154 1.25 -4.49 -19.55
N ALA A 155 2.55 -4.19 -19.53
CA ALA A 155 3.53 -4.72 -20.47
C ALA A 155 4.14 -6.07 -20.05
N ASP A 156 3.69 -6.66 -18.93
CA ASP A 156 4.28 -7.88 -18.33
C ASP A 156 5.80 -7.82 -18.08
N LEU A 157 6.30 -6.63 -17.72
CA LEU A 157 7.71 -6.33 -17.50
C LEU A 157 8.11 -6.33 -16.01
N PRO A 158 9.42 -6.46 -15.70
CA PRO A 158 9.92 -6.40 -14.34
C PRO A 158 9.48 -5.13 -13.60
N ARG A 159 8.80 -5.32 -12.47
CA ARG A 159 8.38 -4.22 -11.58
C ARG A 159 9.54 -3.72 -10.72
N ASN A 160 9.36 -2.56 -10.08
CA ASN A 160 10.38 -1.90 -9.25
C ASN A 160 11.09 -2.85 -8.28
N GLY A 161 10.36 -3.75 -7.60
CA GLY A 161 10.97 -4.72 -6.69
C GLY A 161 11.97 -5.68 -7.35
N SER A 162 11.73 -6.10 -8.59
CA SER A 162 12.65 -6.94 -9.37
C SER A 162 13.82 -6.13 -9.91
N LEU A 163 13.57 -4.91 -10.39
CA LEU A 163 14.59 -3.98 -10.88
C LEU A 163 15.60 -3.63 -9.79
N GLN A 164 15.13 -3.23 -8.60
CA GLN A 164 16.00 -2.90 -7.46
C GLN A 164 16.80 -4.12 -6.99
N ARG A 165 16.23 -5.33 -7.07
CA ARG A 165 16.94 -6.56 -6.72
C ARG A 165 18.09 -6.85 -7.70
N ARG A 166 17.88 -6.69 -9.01
CA ARG A 166 18.94 -6.82 -10.01
C ARG A 166 20.02 -5.75 -9.81
N ALA A 167 19.62 -4.50 -9.62
CA ALA A 167 20.53 -3.38 -9.41
C ALA A 167 21.42 -3.51 -8.16
N ARG A 168 21.00 -4.25 -7.12
CA ARG A 168 21.86 -4.54 -5.95
C ARG A 168 23.00 -5.52 -6.26
N LYS A 169 22.83 -6.37 -7.27
CA LYS A 169 23.79 -7.41 -7.64
C LYS A 169 24.65 -7.03 -8.86
N ASP A 170 24.21 -6.04 -9.62
CA ASP A 170 24.82 -5.60 -10.87
C ASP A 170 24.94 -4.06 -10.89
N PRO A 171 26.14 -3.52 -10.56
CA PRO A 171 26.39 -2.08 -10.55
C PRO A 171 26.23 -1.42 -11.93
N ALA A 172 26.52 -2.14 -13.02
CA ALA A 172 26.36 -1.60 -14.38
C ALA A 172 24.87 -1.43 -14.70
N PHE A 173 24.05 -2.41 -14.35
CA PHE A 173 22.60 -2.31 -14.45
C PHE A 173 22.03 -1.20 -13.56
N ARG A 174 22.58 -0.98 -12.36
CA ARG A 174 22.19 0.13 -11.48
C ARG A 174 22.34 1.48 -12.19
N GLY A 175 23.49 1.74 -12.82
CA GLY A 175 23.73 2.99 -13.56
C GLY A 175 22.74 3.19 -14.72
N ARG A 176 22.40 2.13 -15.46
CA ARG A 176 21.39 2.17 -16.53
C ARG A 176 19.98 2.45 -15.98
N LEU A 177 19.62 1.83 -14.85
CA LEU A 177 18.34 2.04 -14.16
C LEU A 177 18.19 3.46 -13.63
N ASP A 178 19.23 4.02 -13.03
CA ASP A 178 19.22 5.39 -12.52
C ASP A 178 19.04 6.40 -13.67
N ARG A 179 19.73 6.22 -14.81
CA ARG A 179 19.52 7.04 -16.01
C ARG A 179 18.08 6.97 -16.53
N ALA A 180 17.48 5.78 -16.57
CA ALA A 180 16.09 5.61 -17.00
C ALA A 180 15.11 6.33 -16.04
N TYR A 181 15.35 6.26 -14.73
CA TYR A 181 14.55 7.00 -13.76
C TYR A 181 14.74 8.51 -13.83
N SER A 182 15.95 9.00 -14.12
CA SER A 182 16.19 10.43 -14.35
C SER A 182 15.44 10.93 -15.57
N ALA A 183 15.46 10.19 -16.69
CA ALA A 183 14.69 10.52 -17.89
C ALA A 183 13.18 10.54 -17.62
N HIS A 184 12.67 9.52 -16.91
CA HIS A 184 11.28 9.48 -16.48
C HIS A 184 10.90 10.61 -15.51
N GLY A 185 11.81 10.96 -14.61
CA GLY A 185 11.65 12.06 -13.66
C GLY A 185 11.54 13.40 -14.37
N ALA A 186 12.36 13.62 -15.40
CA ALA A 186 12.28 14.80 -16.26
C ALA A 186 10.96 14.84 -17.06
N SER A 187 10.51 13.70 -17.60
CA SER A 187 9.27 13.61 -18.39
C SER A 187 7.98 13.65 -17.57
N THR A 188 8.04 13.50 -16.24
CA THR A 188 6.86 13.51 -15.34
C THR A 188 6.94 14.53 -14.22
N HIS A 189 7.99 15.34 -14.17
CA HIS A 189 8.20 16.32 -13.11
C HIS A 189 7.02 17.28 -12.98
N TYR A 190 6.49 17.78 -14.10
CA TYR A 190 5.32 18.66 -14.11
C TYR A 190 4.04 18.01 -13.53
N LEU A 191 3.88 16.68 -13.60
CA LEU A 191 2.69 15.96 -13.11
C LEU A 191 2.74 15.64 -11.61
N ARG A 192 3.93 15.40 -11.03
CA ARG A 192 4.07 15.11 -9.59
C ARG A 192 3.86 16.33 -8.70
N TYR A 193 3.97 17.54 -9.27
CA TYR A 193 3.73 18.79 -8.55
C TYR A 193 2.26 19.23 -8.48
N ILE A 194 1.29 18.39 -8.87
CA ILE A 194 -0.15 18.76 -8.96
C ILE A 194 -0.99 18.25 -7.77
N LYS A 195 -0.49 17.32 -6.94
CA LYS A 195 -1.36 16.55 -6.03
C LYS A 195 -1.88 17.27 -4.76
N ASP A 196 -1.43 18.48 -4.47
CA ASP A 196 -1.68 19.18 -3.21
C ASP A 196 -1.87 20.69 -3.47
N PRO A 197 -3.10 21.23 -3.33
CA PRO A 197 -3.46 22.59 -3.69
C PRO A 197 -3.24 23.63 -2.58
N THR A 198 -2.81 23.24 -1.37
CA THR A 198 -2.82 24.13 -0.20
C THR A 198 -1.46 24.65 0.28
N GLU A 199 -0.34 24.12 -0.20
CA GLU A 199 0.99 24.62 0.17
C GLU A 199 1.74 25.26 -1.02
N PRO A 200 2.31 26.47 -0.88
CA PRO A 200 3.20 27.02 -1.88
C PRO A 200 4.47 26.17 -1.93
N ARG A 201 4.50 25.23 -2.87
CA ARG A 201 5.66 24.36 -3.14
C ARG A 201 6.87 25.22 -3.43
N MET A 202 8.05 24.80 -2.98
CA MET A 202 9.32 25.48 -3.25
C MET A 202 9.48 25.86 -4.73
N LEU A 203 9.12 24.97 -5.67
CA LEU A 203 9.12 25.26 -7.10
C LEU A 203 8.13 26.38 -7.48
N LEU A 204 6.91 26.37 -6.95
CA LEU A 204 5.95 27.45 -7.20
C LEU A 204 6.44 28.76 -6.58
N ALA A 205 7.02 28.73 -5.38
CA ALA A 205 7.60 29.91 -4.75
C ALA A 205 8.77 30.48 -5.58
N SER A 206 9.64 29.62 -6.11
CA SER A 206 10.73 30.01 -7.02
C SER A 206 10.21 30.55 -8.36
N LEU A 207 9.17 29.93 -8.93
CA LEU A 207 8.54 30.41 -10.17
C LEU A 207 7.80 31.73 -9.97
N LEU A 208 7.15 31.94 -8.82
CA LEU A 208 6.50 33.21 -8.48
C LEU A 208 7.50 34.35 -8.22
N ALA A 209 8.80 34.05 -8.04
CA ALA A 209 9.84 35.07 -8.03
C ALA A 209 10.12 35.62 -9.44
N ASP A 210 9.81 34.86 -10.49
CA ASP A 210 9.87 35.34 -11.87
C ASP A 210 8.67 36.26 -12.16
N LYS A 211 8.97 37.48 -12.63
CA LYS A 211 7.97 38.55 -12.82
C LYS A 211 6.95 38.23 -13.91
N ASP A 212 7.35 37.48 -14.93
CA ASP A 212 6.48 37.11 -16.04
C ASP A 212 5.63 35.90 -15.67
N PHE A 213 6.23 34.89 -15.03
CA PHE A 213 5.47 33.74 -14.54
C PHE A 213 4.42 34.18 -13.53
N ALA A 214 4.76 35.04 -12.56
CA ALA A 214 3.80 35.58 -11.60
C ALA A 214 2.67 36.37 -12.28
N ALA A 215 2.96 37.10 -13.36
CA ALA A 215 1.95 37.84 -14.12
C ALA A 215 0.97 36.90 -14.83
N GLY A 216 1.48 35.90 -15.55
CA GLY A 216 0.67 34.87 -16.21
C GLY A 216 -0.15 34.06 -15.19
N PHE A 217 0.50 33.61 -14.12
CA PHE A 217 -0.13 32.82 -13.07
C PHE A 217 -1.29 33.58 -12.40
N ASN A 218 -1.13 34.87 -12.10
CA ASN A 218 -2.22 35.67 -11.54
C ASN A 218 -3.34 35.95 -12.55
N ARG A 219 -3.00 36.11 -13.83
CA ARG A 219 -3.98 36.32 -14.90
C ARG A 219 -4.90 35.10 -15.07
N PHE A 220 -4.35 33.89 -14.98
CA PHE A 220 -5.07 32.63 -15.22
C PHE A 220 -5.70 32.00 -13.97
N LYS A 221 -5.94 32.79 -12.92
CA LYS A 221 -6.49 32.29 -11.65
C LYS A 221 -7.82 31.54 -11.77
N SER A 222 -8.64 31.83 -12.78
CA SER A 222 -9.92 31.16 -13.00
C SER A 222 -9.80 29.83 -13.76
N GLN A 223 -8.70 29.59 -14.48
CA GLN A 223 -8.46 28.32 -15.18
C GLN A 223 -7.77 27.31 -14.27
N ARG A 224 -8.45 26.86 -13.20
CA ARG A 224 -7.86 26.06 -12.11
C ARG A 224 -6.95 24.90 -12.57
N TYR A 225 -7.37 24.16 -13.60
CA TYR A 225 -6.65 22.97 -14.07
C TYR A 225 -5.50 23.30 -15.02
N ASP A 226 -5.65 24.34 -15.85
CA ASP A 226 -4.71 24.70 -16.92
C ASP A 226 -3.79 25.88 -16.56
N ARG A 227 -3.96 26.44 -15.36
CA ARG A 227 -3.32 27.68 -14.92
C ARG A 227 -1.80 27.66 -15.08
N HIS A 228 -1.18 26.52 -14.80
CA HIS A 228 0.27 26.36 -14.88
C HIS A 228 0.74 26.33 -16.34
N ASP A 229 0.07 25.55 -17.19
CA ASP A 229 0.42 25.42 -18.61
C ASP A 229 0.25 26.77 -19.34
N LEU A 230 -0.84 27.50 -19.04
CA LEU A 230 -1.08 28.84 -19.56
C LEU A 230 -0.02 29.85 -19.10
N ALA A 231 0.42 29.77 -17.83
CA ALA A 231 1.47 30.64 -17.32
C ALA A 231 2.84 30.34 -17.95
N GLN A 232 3.14 29.06 -18.19
CA GLN A 232 4.37 28.63 -18.86
C GLN A 232 4.41 29.08 -20.33
N GLU A 233 3.33 28.91 -21.07
CA GLU A 233 3.25 29.37 -22.47
C GLU A 233 3.34 30.90 -22.58
N TYR A 234 2.77 31.63 -21.62
CA TYR A 234 2.99 33.08 -21.56
C TYR A 234 4.47 33.42 -21.39
N CYS A 235 5.18 32.79 -20.44
CA CYS A 235 6.61 32.99 -20.25
C CYS A 235 7.41 32.65 -21.52
N LEU A 236 7.08 31.55 -22.19
CA LEU A 236 7.70 31.18 -23.46
C LEU A 236 7.48 32.26 -24.54
N ALA A 237 6.25 32.76 -24.69
CA ALA A 237 5.95 33.82 -25.64
C ALA A 237 6.67 35.15 -25.33
N VAL A 238 6.93 35.45 -24.06
CA VAL A 238 7.76 36.60 -23.65
C VAL A 238 9.22 36.38 -24.00
N LEU A 239 9.77 35.19 -23.72
CA LEU A 239 11.15 34.83 -24.07
C LEU A 239 11.40 34.83 -25.58
N GLU A 240 10.38 34.46 -26.37
CA GLU A 240 10.40 34.55 -27.83
C GLU A 240 10.25 35.99 -28.37
N GLY A 241 10.06 36.99 -27.50
CA GLY A 241 9.84 38.38 -27.88
C GLY A 241 8.50 38.65 -28.56
N ARG A 242 7.54 37.71 -28.49
CA ARG A 242 6.24 37.82 -29.17
C ARG A 242 5.20 38.55 -28.35
N LEU A 243 5.26 38.42 -27.02
CA LEU A 243 4.33 39.05 -26.09
C LEU A 243 5.08 39.80 -25.00
N SER A 244 4.39 40.78 -24.42
CA SER A 244 4.81 41.49 -23.22
C SER A 244 3.74 41.39 -22.14
N LYS A 245 4.08 41.80 -20.92
CA LYS A 245 3.13 41.90 -19.80
C LYS A 245 1.90 42.76 -20.11
N ALA A 246 2.04 43.78 -20.97
CA ALA A 246 0.92 44.62 -21.37
C ALA A 246 -0.12 43.86 -22.21
N ASP A 247 0.30 42.81 -22.93
CA ASP A 247 -0.55 42.05 -23.84
C ASP A 247 -1.48 41.08 -23.12
N LEU A 248 -1.24 40.73 -21.85
CA LEU A 248 -2.13 39.87 -21.04
C LEU A 248 -3.55 40.43 -20.87
N LYS A 249 -3.76 41.73 -21.11
CA LYS A 249 -5.07 42.37 -21.11
C LYS A 249 -5.81 42.24 -22.44
N LYS A 250 -5.12 41.88 -23.53
CA LYS A 250 -5.68 41.80 -24.89
C LYS A 250 -6.26 40.41 -25.17
N ASN A 251 -7.49 40.36 -25.66
CA ASN A 251 -8.16 39.10 -25.99
C ASN A 251 -7.42 38.28 -27.08
N LYS A 252 -6.76 38.96 -28.03
CA LYS A 252 -5.98 38.27 -29.08
C LYS A 252 -4.80 37.50 -28.51
N ALA A 253 -3.98 38.13 -27.66
CA ALA A 253 -2.85 37.48 -27.00
C ALA A 253 -3.33 36.33 -26.08
N MET A 254 -4.46 36.54 -25.40
CA MET A 254 -5.11 35.53 -24.59
C MET A 254 -5.50 34.26 -25.36
N ASN A 255 -6.10 34.43 -26.53
CA ASN A 255 -6.48 33.30 -27.39
C ASN A 255 -5.25 32.61 -27.97
N ASP A 256 -4.20 33.36 -28.29
CA ASP A 256 -2.93 32.81 -28.78
C ASP A 256 -2.26 31.92 -27.71
N ILE A 257 -2.12 32.42 -26.48
CA ILE A 257 -1.57 31.64 -25.35
C ILE A 257 -2.39 30.37 -25.11
N ARG A 258 -3.73 30.46 -25.10
CA ARG A 258 -4.61 29.30 -24.92
C ARG A 258 -4.45 28.28 -26.03
N LYS A 259 -4.40 28.74 -27.28
CA LYS A 259 -4.24 27.88 -28.45
C LYS A 259 -2.88 27.16 -28.42
N ARG A 260 -1.83 27.83 -27.96
CA ARG A 260 -0.50 27.24 -27.82
C ARG A 260 -0.44 26.23 -26.67
N ALA A 261 -0.98 26.57 -25.50
CA ALA A 261 -0.92 25.73 -24.30
C ALA A 261 -1.79 24.48 -24.40
N LEU A 262 -3.01 24.65 -24.92
CA LEU A 262 -4.04 23.62 -24.90
C LEU A 262 -4.23 22.97 -26.27
N GLY A 263 -3.51 23.42 -27.30
CA GLY A 263 -3.74 23.01 -28.68
C GLY A 263 -5.20 23.22 -29.11
N ASN A 264 -5.64 22.37 -30.04
CA ASN A 264 -7.05 22.20 -30.39
C ASN A 264 -7.74 21.20 -29.45
N SER A 265 -7.49 21.22 -28.14
CA SER A 265 -8.14 20.29 -27.19
C SER A 265 -9.67 20.44 -27.09
N LEU A 266 -10.23 21.53 -27.66
CA LEU A 266 -11.67 21.68 -27.89
C LEU A 266 -12.17 21.06 -29.23
N ALA A 267 -11.28 20.55 -30.09
CA ALA A 267 -11.61 20.11 -31.45
C ALA A 267 -11.54 18.58 -31.67
N PHE A 268 -11.43 17.77 -30.61
CA PHE A 268 -11.54 16.31 -30.71
C PHE A 268 -12.76 15.79 -29.95
N THR A 269 -13.95 16.13 -30.44
CA THR A 269 -15.13 15.27 -30.28
C THR A 269 -15.16 14.29 -31.45
N SER A 270 -14.67 13.08 -31.16
CA SER A 270 -14.84 11.80 -31.86
C SER A 270 -15.66 11.79 -33.16
N LEU A 271 -15.05 11.31 -34.25
CA LEU A 271 -15.76 10.87 -35.48
C LEU A 271 -16.47 9.51 -35.32
N ASP A 272 -16.30 8.81 -34.20
CA ASP A 272 -16.76 7.41 -34.01
C ASP A 272 -17.69 7.20 -32.79
N ALA A 273 -18.23 8.26 -32.18
CA ALA A 273 -19.19 8.11 -31.08
C ALA A 273 -20.54 8.72 -31.46
N PRO A 274 -21.64 7.95 -31.50
CA PRO A 274 -22.97 8.52 -31.65
C PRO A 274 -23.24 9.46 -30.47
N SER A 275 -23.49 10.73 -30.79
CA SER A 275 -23.97 11.72 -29.84
C SER A 275 -25.35 11.29 -29.32
N HIS A 276 -25.39 10.71 -28.12
CA HIS A 276 -26.60 10.70 -27.31
C HIS A 276 -26.66 12.03 -26.57
N GLY A 277 -27.55 12.90 -27.04
CA GLY A 277 -27.72 14.24 -26.51
C GLY A 277 -28.34 14.26 -25.13
N ASP A 278 -28.03 15.32 -24.41
CA ASP A 278 -28.98 16.04 -23.56
C ASP A 278 -28.50 17.50 -23.39
N GLY A 279 -29.33 18.44 -23.83
CA GLY A 279 -29.42 19.79 -23.25
C GLY A 279 -28.53 20.91 -23.79
N ASP A 280 -29.13 21.72 -24.69
CA ASP A 280 -29.01 23.18 -24.83
C ASP A 280 -27.64 23.88 -24.99
N SER A 281 -27.20 23.99 -26.24
CA SER A 281 -27.24 25.28 -26.98
C SER A 281 -26.53 25.12 -28.33
N ARG A 282 -27.33 24.98 -29.38
CA ARG A 282 -26.86 25.04 -30.77
C ARG A 282 -26.83 26.51 -31.20
N TYR A 283 -25.64 27.05 -31.43
CA TYR A 283 -25.46 28.06 -32.47
C TYR A 283 -24.45 27.53 -33.47
N SER A 284 -25.00 26.90 -34.50
CA SER A 284 -24.33 26.53 -35.74
C SER A 284 -23.94 27.78 -36.52
N VAL A 285 -22.64 27.98 -36.75
CA VAL A 285 -22.14 28.79 -37.87
C VAL A 285 -20.87 28.12 -38.39
N GLY A 286 -20.95 27.54 -39.59
CA GLY A 286 -19.76 27.11 -40.34
C GLY A 286 -19.79 25.74 -41.00
N ASP A 287 -20.95 25.18 -41.34
CA ASP A 287 -21.02 24.29 -42.52
C ASP A 287 -20.75 25.16 -43.75
N THR A 288 -19.50 25.20 -44.21
CA THR A 288 -19.14 25.60 -45.59
C THR A 288 -17.66 25.29 -45.89
N ILE A 289 -17.44 24.25 -46.71
CA ILE A 289 -16.38 24.13 -47.75
C ILE A 289 -14.97 23.74 -47.23
N ALA A 290 -14.26 22.71 -47.70
CA ALA A 290 -14.40 21.81 -48.85
C ALA A 290 -13.72 20.46 -48.55
N SER A 291 -14.39 19.39 -48.98
CA SER A 291 -13.82 18.08 -49.22
C SER A 291 -12.88 18.12 -50.45
N PRO A 292 -11.65 17.55 -50.42
CA PRO A 292 -10.87 17.34 -51.63
C PRO A 292 -11.16 15.93 -52.17
N CYS A 293 -12.30 15.76 -52.82
CA CYS A 293 -12.57 14.59 -53.66
C CYS A 293 -13.13 15.06 -55.01
N GLY A 294 -12.27 15.12 -56.03
CA GLY A 294 -12.66 15.00 -57.43
C GLY A 294 -13.09 16.27 -58.17
N ILE A 295 -12.20 16.77 -59.03
CA ILE A 295 -12.55 17.53 -60.22
C ILE A 295 -13.38 16.63 -61.14
N HIS A 296 -14.53 17.11 -61.62
CA HIS A 296 -15.08 16.73 -62.91
C HIS A 296 -15.59 17.97 -63.62
N THR A 297 -14.93 18.30 -64.73
CA THR A 297 -15.37 19.23 -65.77
C THR A 297 -16.48 18.59 -66.60
N TYR A 298 -17.62 19.26 -66.76
CA TYR A 298 -18.30 19.61 -68.01
C TYR A 298 -19.39 20.64 -67.71
#